data_AF-A0A7S2UL47-F1
#
_entry.id   AF-A0A7S2UL47-F1
#
_cell.length_a   1.000
_cell.length_b   1.000
_cell.length_c   1.000
_cell.angle_alpha   90.00
_cell.angle_beta   90.00
_cell.angle_gamma   90.00
#
_symmetry.space_group_name_H-M   'P 1'
#
loop_
_entity.id
_entity.type
_entity.pdbx_description
1 polymer ?
#
loop_
_entity_poly.entity_id
_entity_poly.type
_entity_poly.pdbx_seq_one_letter_code
_entity_poly.pdbx_strand_id
1 'polypeptide(L)'
;QTQDNDFRIFGLLINMSGRAKDGLLDFEYKKKVLLSLFGFDRAVDLGRKARRVLEEGRAVYLREHGYDVQVVRYCNRSIASDNLALIAKRRSVRHGVCGAVRPPVPRKKKDREL
;
A
#
# COMPACT_ATOMS: atom_id res chain seq x y z
N GLN A 1 0.35 3.08 -20.92
CA GLN A 1 -0.90 2.38 -20.53
C GLN A 1 -1.03 2.44 -19.01
N THR A 2 -2.15 2.94 -18.51
CA THR A 2 -2.44 3.03 -17.07
C THR A 2 -2.83 1.65 -16.56
N GLN A 3 -2.09 1.10 -15.60
CA GLN A 3 -2.33 -0.26 -15.08
C GLN A 3 -3.42 -0.27 -13.99
N ASP A 4 -4.19 -1.35 -13.93
CA ASP A 4 -5.29 -1.62 -12.99
C ASP A 4 -5.00 -1.30 -11.51
N ASN A 5 -3.74 -1.34 -11.11
CA ASN A 5 -3.29 -1.11 -9.75
C ASN A 5 -3.58 0.31 -9.23
N ASP A 6 -3.62 1.34 -10.10
CA ASP A 6 -3.91 2.71 -9.68
C ASP A 6 -5.38 2.86 -9.26
N PHE A 7 -6.28 2.26 -10.03
CA PHE A 7 -7.70 2.30 -9.76
C PHE A 7 -8.10 1.38 -8.59
N ARG A 8 -7.45 0.23 -8.43
CA ARG A 8 -7.61 -0.63 -7.25
C ARG A 8 -7.28 0.12 -5.96
N ILE A 9 -6.12 0.77 -5.91
CA ILE A 9 -5.69 1.53 -4.73
C ILE A 9 -6.64 2.69 -4.44
N PHE A 10 -7.12 3.38 -5.47
CA PHE A 10 -8.11 4.44 -5.29
C PHE A 10 -9.44 3.92 -4.72
N GLY A 11 -9.95 2.81 -5.27
CA GLY A 11 -11.15 2.14 -4.76
C GLY A 11 -11.00 1.72 -3.30
N LEU A 12 -9.84 1.17 -2.92
CA LEU A 12 -9.53 0.83 -1.53
C LEU A 12 -9.63 2.04 -0.60
N LEU A 13 -9.04 3.18 -0.98
CA LEU A 13 -9.12 4.39 -0.15
C LEU A 13 -10.56 4.91 0.00
N ILE A 14 -11.37 4.80 -1.06
CA ILE A 14 -12.79 5.19 -1.02
C ILE A 14 -13.57 4.30 -0.05
N ASN A 15 -13.33 2.99 -0.09
CA ASN A 15 -13.96 2.06 0.86
C ASN A 15 -13.57 2.39 2.30
N MET A 16 -12.28 2.66 2.55
CA MET A 16 -11.80 3.04 3.88
C MET A 16 -12.32 4.41 4.35
N SER A 17 -12.71 5.31 3.44
CA SER A 17 -13.26 6.62 3.78
C SER A 17 -14.69 6.57 4.36
N GLY A 18 -15.34 5.40 4.38
CA GLY A 18 -16.72 5.24 4.86
C GLY A 18 -17.79 5.88 3.95
N ARG A 19 -17.39 6.48 2.82
CA ARG A 19 -18.33 7.09 1.86
C ARG A 19 -18.99 6.08 0.94
N ALA A 20 -18.39 4.91 0.75
CA ALA A 20 -19.04 3.78 0.07
C ALA A 20 -19.81 2.98 1.12
N LYS A 21 -21.13 3.22 1.23
CA LYS A 21 -22.01 2.53 2.20
C LYS A 21 -21.98 1.01 2.05
N ASP A 22 -21.76 0.51 0.83
CA ASP A 22 -21.80 -0.92 0.51
C ASP A 22 -20.43 -1.51 0.13
N GLY A 23 -19.36 -0.68 0.13
CA GLY A 23 -18.02 -1.05 -0.32
C GLY A 23 -17.94 -1.31 -1.84
N LEU A 24 -17.06 -0.58 -2.56
CA LEU A 24 -16.75 -0.91 -3.95
C LEU A 24 -16.07 -2.26 -4.03
N LEU A 25 -16.63 -3.16 -4.83
CA LEU A 25 -16.01 -4.42 -5.19
C LEU A 25 -14.82 -4.18 -6.14
N ASP A 26 -13.89 -5.13 -6.13
CA ASP A 26 -12.58 -5.08 -6.80
C ASP A 26 -12.66 -5.07 -8.35
N PHE A 27 -13.86 -5.05 -8.92
CA PHE A 27 -14.11 -4.90 -10.36
C PHE A 27 -15.01 -3.69 -10.68
N GLU A 28 -15.62 -3.06 -9.67
CA GLU A 28 -16.55 -1.94 -9.84
C GLU A 28 -15.84 -0.63 -10.17
N TYR A 29 -14.57 -0.47 -9.78
CA TYR A 29 -13.79 0.70 -10.16
C TYR A 29 -13.58 0.81 -11.69
N LYS A 30 -13.56 -0.32 -12.41
CA LYS A 30 -13.52 -0.33 -13.89
C LYS A 30 -14.88 -0.01 -14.50
N LYS A 31 -15.96 -0.38 -13.82
CA LYS A 31 -17.33 -0.20 -14.32
C LYS A 31 -17.88 1.15 -13.87
N LYS A 32 -17.46 2.17 -14.63
CA LYS A 32 -18.18 3.43 -14.90
C LYS A 32 -18.33 4.45 -13.76
N VAL A 33 -18.58 4.12 -12.50
CA VAL A 33 -18.96 5.15 -11.49
C VAL A 33 -17.83 6.16 -11.21
N LEU A 34 -16.60 5.68 -11.02
CA LEU A 34 -15.46 6.56 -10.77
C LEU A 34 -15.07 7.39 -11.99
N LEU A 35 -15.07 6.75 -13.16
CA LEU A 35 -14.77 7.41 -14.42
C LEU A 35 -15.88 8.39 -14.83
N SER A 36 -17.15 8.10 -14.51
CA SER A 36 -18.28 8.99 -14.79
C SER A 36 -18.33 10.19 -13.85
N LEU A 37 -17.96 10.00 -12.57
CA LEU A 37 -17.97 11.09 -11.57
C LEU A 37 -16.82 12.08 -11.75
N PHE A 38 -15.64 11.59 -12.10
CA PHE A 38 -14.43 12.42 -12.11
C PHE A 38 -13.85 12.67 -13.50
N GLY A 39 -14.25 11.89 -14.51
CA GLY A 39 -13.54 11.83 -15.79
C GLY A 39 -12.25 11.03 -15.67
N PHE A 40 -11.75 10.56 -16.82
CA PHE A 40 -10.58 9.67 -16.88
C PHE A 40 -9.32 10.30 -16.27
N ASP A 41 -8.94 11.50 -16.71
CA ASP A 41 -7.69 12.14 -16.27
C ASP A 41 -7.64 12.39 -14.77
N ARG A 42 -8.75 12.88 -14.21
CA ARG A 42 -8.84 13.16 -12.77
C ARG A 42 -8.84 11.87 -11.95
N ALA A 43 -9.50 10.80 -12.42
CA ALA A 43 -9.49 9.51 -11.73
C ALA A 43 -8.07 8.90 -11.71
N VAL A 44 -7.33 9.01 -12.81
CA VAL A 44 -5.92 8.59 -12.88
C VAL A 44 -5.06 9.39 -11.89
N ASP A 45 -5.23 10.71 -11.84
CA ASP A 45 -4.46 11.55 -10.93
C ASP A 45 -4.78 11.31 -9.46
N LEU A 46 -6.03 11.01 -9.14
CA LEU A 46 -6.44 10.60 -7.79
C LEU A 46 -5.87 9.22 -7.43
N GLY A 47 -5.85 8.26 -8.35
CA GLY A 47 -5.21 6.95 -8.13
C GLY A 47 -3.71 7.06 -7.85
N ARG A 48 -3.01 7.94 -8.57
CA ARG A 48 -1.59 8.23 -8.32
C ARG A 48 -1.36 8.84 -6.93
N LYS A 49 -2.21 9.79 -6.51
CA LYS A 49 -2.14 10.38 -5.17
C LYS A 49 -2.44 9.34 -4.09
N ALA A 50 -3.46 8.52 -4.31
CA ALA A 50 -3.83 7.43 -3.42
C ALA A 50 -2.67 6.45 -3.21
N ARG A 51 -1.99 6.05 -4.29
CA ARG A 51 -0.78 5.22 -4.19
C ARG A 51 0.32 5.89 -3.39
N ARG A 52 0.60 7.18 -3.60
CA ARG A 52 1.62 7.89 -2.81
C ARG A 52 1.30 7.82 -1.32
N VAL A 53 0.04 8.01 -0.93
CA VAL A 53 -0.38 7.91 0.49
C VAL A 53 -0.07 6.51 1.04
N LEU A 54 -0.38 5.44 0.30
CA LEU A 54 -0.08 4.08 0.74
C LEU A 54 1.42 3.81 0.87
N GLU A 55 2.24 4.27 -0.09
CA GLU A 55 3.69 4.09 -0.04
C GLU A 55 4.33 4.84 1.15
N GLU A 56 3.84 6.03 1.48
CA GLU A 56 4.28 6.76 2.67
C GLU A 56 3.90 6.02 3.96
N GLY A 57 2.67 5.48 4.03
CA GLY A 57 2.23 4.66 5.16
C GLY A 57 3.09 3.40 5.34
N ARG A 58 3.40 2.69 4.25
CA ARG A 58 4.32 1.53 4.25
C ARG A 58 5.71 1.93 4.72
N ALA A 59 6.20 3.10 4.30
CA ALA A 59 7.49 3.61 4.73
C ALA A 59 7.53 3.91 6.23
N VAL A 60 6.48 4.51 6.81
CA VAL A 60 6.36 4.71 8.26
C VAL A 60 6.39 3.37 9.00
N TYR A 61 5.55 2.41 8.60
CA TYR A 61 5.52 1.07 9.20
C TYR A 61 6.90 0.40 9.18
N LEU A 62 7.57 0.38 8.03
CA LEU A 62 8.89 -0.25 7.91
C LEU A 62 9.97 0.47 8.76
N ARG A 63 9.90 1.80 8.88
CA ARG A 63 10.80 2.55 9.75
C ARG A 63 10.63 2.16 11.21
N GLU A 64 9.39 2.04 11.69
CA GLU A 64 9.07 1.56 13.04
C GLU A 64 9.59 0.13 13.28
N HIS A 65 9.68 -0.68 12.23
CA HIS A 65 10.14 -2.07 12.28
C HIS A 65 11.65 -2.23 11.98
N GLY A 66 12.44 -1.18 12.19
CA GLY A 66 13.89 -1.27 12.14
C GLY A 66 14.50 -1.22 10.75
N TYR A 67 13.82 -0.62 9.77
CA TYR A 67 14.37 -0.36 8.44
C TYR A 67 14.68 1.13 8.24
N ASP A 68 15.72 1.42 7.46
CA ASP A 68 15.91 2.72 6.83
C ASP A 68 15.18 2.68 5.48
N VAL A 69 14.26 3.62 5.27
CA VAL A 69 13.33 3.57 4.12
C VAL A 69 13.29 4.88 3.37
N GLN A 70 13.41 4.80 2.05
CA GLN A 70 13.23 5.91 1.12
C GLN A 70 12.16 5.57 0.08
N VAL A 71 11.23 6.51 -0.14
CA VAL A 71 10.24 6.43 -1.22
C VAL A 71 10.74 7.29 -2.38
N VAL A 72 11.25 6.63 -3.42
CA VAL A 72 11.93 7.27 -4.54
C VAL A 72 11.04 7.31 -5.77
N ARG A 73 11.13 8.38 -6.56
CA ARG A 73 10.52 8.43 -7.88
C ARG A 73 11.53 7.96 -8.91
N TYR A 74 11.33 6.79 -9.52
CA TYR A 74 12.32 6.20 -10.42
C TYR A 74 12.14 6.62 -11.89
N CYS A 75 10.97 7.12 -12.28
CA CYS A 75 10.73 7.65 -13.63
C CYS A 75 9.67 8.77 -13.65
N ASN A 76 9.56 9.46 -14.78
CA ASN A 76 8.49 10.44 -14.98
C ASN A 76 7.11 9.75 -15.06
N ARG A 77 6.07 10.41 -14.54
CA ARG A 77 4.68 9.95 -14.61
C ARG A 77 4.15 9.81 -16.05
N SER A 78 4.77 10.51 -17.01
CA SER A 78 4.47 10.35 -18.43
C SER A 78 4.93 9.01 -19.00
N ILE A 79 5.91 8.36 -18.37
CA ILE A 79 6.49 7.08 -18.84
C ILE A 79 5.70 5.91 -18.28
N ALA A 80 5.52 5.87 -16.95
CA ALA A 80 4.77 4.83 -16.27
C ALA A 80 3.85 5.42 -15.20
N SER A 81 2.66 4.84 -15.05
CA SER A 81 1.73 5.22 -13.99
C SER A 81 2.24 4.76 -12.62
N ASP A 82 2.92 3.61 -12.59
CA ASP A 82 3.76 3.23 -11.46
C ASP A 82 5.14 3.85 -11.60
N ASN A 83 5.47 4.80 -10.73
CA ASN A 83 6.76 5.46 -10.77
C ASN A 83 7.36 5.72 -9.41
N LEU A 84 6.88 5.01 -8.40
CA LEU A 84 7.42 5.03 -7.04
C LEU A 84 8.07 3.69 -6.75
N ALA A 85 9.22 3.73 -6.10
CA ALA A 85 9.88 2.56 -5.55
C ALA A 85 10.14 2.81 -4.06
N LEU A 86 9.89 1.79 -3.25
CA LEU A 86 10.22 1.82 -1.83
C LEU A 86 11.52 1.04 -1.65
N ILE A 87 12.58 1.76 -1.31
CA ILE A 87 13.89 1.17 -0.99
C ILE A 87 13.98 1.06 0.52
N ALA A 88 14.04 -0.17 1.02
CA ALA A 88 14.17 -0.46 2.45
C ALA A 88 15.48 -1.22 2.71
N LYS A 89 16.28 -0.72 3.64
CA LYS A 89 17.47 -1.40 4.15
C LYS A 89 17.26 -1.72 5.61
N ARG A 90 17.48 -2.96 6.01
CA ARG A 90 17.41 -3.34 7.42
C ARG A 90 18.50 -2.58 8.18
N ARG A 91 18.15 -1.87 9.26
CA ARG A 91 19.13 -1.22 10.13
C ARG A 91 20.00 -2.31 10.72
N SER A 92 21.31 -2.18 10.54
CA SER A 92 22.25 -3.12 11.13
C SER A 92 22.14 -2.97 12.64
N VAL A 93 21.69 -4.02 13.31
CA VAL A 93 21.75 -4.10 14.77
C VAL A 93 23.23 -4.20 15.10
N ARG A 94 23.86 -3.07 15.45
CA ARG A 94 25.18 -3.11 16.09
C ARG A 94 25.02 -4.05 17.27
N HIS A 95 25.71 -5.19 17.25
CA HIS A 95 25.78 -6.09 18.39
C HIS A 95 26.48 -5.32 19.50
N GLY A 96 25.67 -4.70 20.35
CA GLY A 96 26.11 -3.73 21.34
C GLY A 96 24.94 -3.37 22.24
N VAL A 97 24.58 -4.34 23.10
CA VAL A 97 23.82 -4.18 24.35
C VAL A 97 22.30 -3.96 24.26
N CYS A 98 21.59 -4.99 24.76
CA CYS A 98 20.24 -5.04 25.35
C CYS A 98 18.97 -4.81 24.50
N GLY A 99 18.17 -5.89 24.36
CA GLY A 99 16.73 -5.83 24.66
C GLY A 99 15.75 -5.59 23.51
N ALA A 100 15.70 -6.46 22.49
CA ALA A 100 14.52 -6.57 21.62
C ALA A 100 13.79 -7.88 21.92
N VAL A 101 12.71 -7.80 22.70
CA VAL A 101 11.79 -8.92 22.94
C VAL A 101 11.13 -9.25 21.60
N ARG A 102 11.45 -10.43 21.04
CA ARG A 102 10.72 -10.96 19.89
C ARG A 102 9.28 -11.25 20.34
N PRO A 103 8.25 -10.83 19.59
CA PRO A 103 6.90 -11.26 19.90
C PRO A 103 6.80 -12.79 19.79
N PRO A 104 6.11 -13.47 20.71
CA PRO A 104 5.98 -14.92 20.69
C PRO A 104 5.20 -15.36 19.45
N VAL A 105 5.78 -16.30 18.69
CA VAL A 105 5.11 -16.96 17.56
C VAL A 105 4.05 -17.91 18.12
N PRO A 106 2.77 -17.83 17.71
CA PRO A 106 1.76 -18.79 18.13
C PRO A 106 2.11 -20.18 17.62
N ARG A 107 2.35 -21.14 18.52
CA ARG A 107 2.50 -22.55 18.16
C ARG A 107 1.10 -23.11 17.86
N LYS A 108 0.87 -23.58 16.62
CA LYS A 108 -0.31 -24.37 16.29
C LYS A 108 -0.33 -25.61 17.19
N LYS A 109 -1.41 -25.79 17.98
CA LYS A 109 -1.67 -27.04 18.68
C LYS A 109 -1.85 -28.13 17.62
N LYS A 110 -1.06 -29.20 17.70
CA LYS A 110 -1.39 -30.44 16.99
C LYS A 110 -2.61 -31.01 17.68
N ASP A 111 -3.72 -31.07 16.97
CA ASP A 111 -4.88 -31.84 17.38
C ASP A 111 -4.43 -33.30 17.52
N ARG A 112 -4.55 -33.82 18.74
CA ARG A 112 -4.38 -35.23 19.04
C ARG A 112 -5.78 -35.82 18.91
N GLU A 113 -6.06 -36.39 17.74
CA GLU A 113 -7.23 -37.24 17.54
C GLU A 113 -7.10 -38.48 18.45
N LEU A 114 -8.19 -38.79 19.14
CA LEU A 114 -8.45 -40.04 19.86
C LEU A 114 -9.60 -40.73 19.14
#